data_AF-Q569R1-F1
#
_entry.id   AF-Q569R1-F1
#
_cell.length_a   1.000
_cell.length_b   1.000
_cell.length_c   1.000
_cell.angle_alpha   90.00
_cell.angle_beta   90.00
_cell.angle_gamma   90.00
#
_symmetry.space_group_name_H-M   'P 1'
#
loop_
_entity.id
_entity.type
_entity.pdbx_description
1 polymer ?
#
loop_
_entity_poly.entity_id
_entity_poly.type
_entity_poly.pdbx_seq_one_letter_code
_entity_poly.pdbx_strand_id
1 'polypeptide(L)'
;MEHSKQVRVLLLNDMEKLDKRLFRLEQGFELQFRLGPTLQGKDVTVYSNYPLPGNVYDRQTFHPLQWHNPTGREEDSDKFCKLDLKIAGSFQYHFMQYEQIQSI
;
A
#
# COMPACT_ATOMS: atom_id res chain seq x y z
N MET A 1 21.61 -10.90 16.44
CA MET A 1 21.81 -10.51 15.03
C MET A 1 20.56 -9.72 14.63
N GLU A 2 20.68 -8.41 14.42
CA GLU A 2 19.58 -7.65 13.81
C GLU A 2 19.37 -8.22 12.40
N HIS A 3 18.25 -8.88 12.16
CA HIS A 3 17.84 -9.16 10.79
C HIS A 3 17.63 -7.81 10.13
N SER A 4 18.45 -7.46 9.13
CA SER A 4 18.27 -6.27 8.33
C SER A 4 16.83 -6.24 7.83
N LYS A 5 16.06 -5.22 8.23
CA LYS A 5 14.65 -5.07 7.84
C LYS A 5 14.54 -5.14 6.32
N GLN A 6 13.91 -6.18 5.80
CA GLN A 6 13.75 -6.32 4.36
C GLN A 6 12.56 -5.50 3.88
N VAL A 7 12.76 -4.76 2.78
CA VAL A 7 11.71 -4.02 2.11
C VAL A 7 11.24 -4.81 0.89
N ARG A 8 9.93 -4.88 0.67
CA ARG A 8 9.29 -5.39 -0.54
C ARG A 8 8.41 -4.31 -1.13
N VAL A 9 8.54 -4.09 -2.42
CA VAL A 9 7.81 -3.05 -3.15
C VAL A 9 6.76 -3.72 -4.03
N LEU A 10 5.52 -3.23 -3.91
CA LEU A 10 4.42 -3.55 -4.81
C LEU A 10 4.03 -2.30 -5.58
N LEU A 11 4.22 -2.33 -6.91
CA LEU A 11 3.79 -1.26 -7.80
C LEU A 11 2.30 -1.39 -8.06
N LEU A 12 1.57 -0.30 -7.90
CA LEU A 12 0.15 -0.20 -8.19
C LEU A 12 -0.02 0.34 -9.61
N ASN A 13 -0.65 -0.43 -10.48
CA ASN A 13 -0.96 0.00 -11.83
C ASN A 13 -2.48 0.03 -12.05
N ASP A 14 -2.93 1.01 -12.81
CA ASP A 14 -4.32 1.09 -13.25
C ASP A 14 -4.69 -0.14 -14.08
N MET A 15 -5.95 -0.57 -13.97
CA MET A 15 -6.50 -1.76 -14.64
C MET A 15 -5.78 -3.10 -14.34
N GLU A 16 -4.86 -3.16 -13.38
CA GLU A 16 -4.18 -4.40 -13.01
C GLU A 16 -5.13 -5.32 -12.23
N LYS A 17 -5.50 -6.46 -12.83
CA LYS A 17 -6.41 -7.44 -12.22
C LYS A 17 -5.62 -8.43 -11.35
N LEU A 18 -5.40 -8.07 -10.09
CA LEU A 18 -4.65 -8.87 -9.12
C LEU A 18 -5.54 -9.66 -8.14
N ASP A 19 -6.86 -9.69 -8.33
CA ASP A 19 -7.83 -10.29 -7.40
C ASP A 19 -7.56 -11.78 -7.08
N LYS A 20 -6.87 -12.49 -7.99
CA LYS A 20 -6.50 -13.90 -7.84
C LYS A 20 -5.02 -14.13 -7.54
N ARG A 21 -4.22 -13.06 -7.44
CA ARG A 21 -2.78 -13.16 -7.21
C ARG A 21 -2.49 -13.14 -5.71
N LEU A 22 -1.78 -14.16 -5.25
CA LEU A 22 -1.27 -14.23 -3.88
C LEU A 22 0.20 -13.81 -3.85
N PHE A 23 0.50 -12.81 -3.03
CA PHE A 23 1.85 -12.41 -2.70
C PHE A 23 2.24 -13.06 -1.37
N ARG A 24 3.35 -13.81 -1.34
CA ARG A 24 3.89 -14.39 -0.12
C ARG A 24 5.03 -13.52 0.38
N LEU A 25 4.93 -13.09 1.64
CA LEU A 25 5.88 -12.22 2.31
C LEU A 25 6.20 -12.83 3.67
N GLU A 26 7.39 -12.56 4.19
CA GLU A 26 7.79 -13.02 5.52
C GLU A 26 7.41 -12.01 6.59
N GLN A 27 7.10 -12.53 7.78
CA GLN A 27 6.95 -11.69 8.97
C GLN A 27 8.27 -10.96 9.25
N GLY A 28 8.17 -9.69 9.62
CA GLY A 28 9.30 -8.78 9.83
C GLY A 28 9.62 -7.90 8.62
N PHE A 29 9.01 -8.15 7.45
CA PHE A 29 9.23 -7.33 6.27
C PHE A 29 8.44 -6.01 6.33
N GLU A 30 8.95 -4.99 5.65
CA GLU A 30 8.19 -3.80 5.27
C GLU A 30 7.63 -4.02 3.86
N LEU A 31 6.31 -3.97 3.71
CA LEU A 31 5.66 -3.90 2.41
C LEU A 31 5.40 -2.43 2.08
N GLN A 32 5.95 -1.94 0.97
CA GLN A 32 5.67 -0.61 0.43
C GLN A 32 4.79 -0.73 -0.81
N PHE A 33 3.71 0.04 -0.86
CA PHE A 33 2.95 0.26 -2.08
C PHE A 33 3.43 1.56 -2.72
N ARG A 34 3.74 1.51 -4.01
CA ARG A 34 4.20 2.66 -4.81
C ARG A 34 3.34 2.81 -6.04
N LEU A 35 3.15 4.05 -6.49
CA LEU A 35 2.44 4.29 -7.74
C LEU A 35 3.30 3.83 -8.91
N GLY A 36 2.74 2.94 -9.71
CA GLY A 36 3.28 2.59 -11.03
C GLY A 36 3.01 3.70 -12.04
N PRO A 37 3.61 3.62 -13.24
CA PRO A 37 3.53 4.69 -14.25
C PRO A 37 2.10 5.13 -14.61
N THR A 38 1.13 4.22 -14.58
CA THR A 38 -0.27 4.48 -14.95
C THR A 38 -1.08 5.23 -13.88
N LEU A 39 -0.54 5.36 -12.67
CA LEU A 39 -1.17 6.07 -11.55
C LEU A 39 -0.40 7.32 -11.12
N GLN A 40 0.69 7.67 -11.79
CA GLN A 40 1.44 8.90 -11.47
C GLN A 40 0.56 10.14 -11.66
N GLY A 41 0.66 11.09 -10.73
CA GLY A 41 -0.14 12.31 -10.72
C GLY A 41 -1.62 12.11 -10.36
N LYS A 42 -2.07 10.87 -10.11
CA LYS A 42 -3.44 10.59 -9.65
C LYS A 42 -3.50 10.59 -8.13
N ASP A 43 -4.62 11.08 -7.60
CA ASP A 43 -4.92 10.94 -6.18
C ASP A 43 -5.44 9.53 -5.90
N VAL A 44 -4.61 8.73 -5.23
CA VAL A 44 -4.86 7.31 -4.97
C VAL A 44 -4.85 7.05 -3.48
N THR A 45 -5.92 6.47 -2.95
CA THR A 45 -5.93 5.97 -1.55
C THR A 45 -5.85 4.46 -1.55
N VAL A 46 -4.86 3.92 -0.84
CA VAL A 46 -4.68 2.47 -0.62
C VAL A 46 -5.32 2.08 0.69
N TYR A 47 -6.09 1.00 0.69
CA TYR A 47 -6.74 0.45 1.86
C TYR A 47 -6.24 -0.97 2.11
N SER A 48 -6.05 -1.35 3.39
CA SER A 48 -5.75 -2.72 3.76
C SER A 48 -6.50 -3.13 5.03
N ASN A 49 -6.82 -4.42 5.14
CA ASN A 49 -7.36 -5.02 6.37
C ASN A 49 -6.27 -5.56 7.32
N TYR A 50 -5.00 -5.24 7.05
CA TYR A 50 -3.93 -5.50 8.00
C TYR A 50 -4.20 -4.68 9.28
N PRO A 51 -4.22 -5.30 10.47
CA PRO A 51 -4.67 -4.62 11.67
C PRO A 51 -3.71 -3.49 12.07
N LEU A 52 -4.29 -2.36 12.50
CA LEU A 52 -3.53 -1.29 13.13
C LEU A 52 -2.88 -1.79 14.43
N PRO A 53 -1.75 -1.21 14.86
CA PRO A 53 -1.11 -1.59 16.11
C PRO A 53 -2.08 -1.53 17.31
N GLY A 54 -2.25 -2.67 18.00
CA GLY A 54 -3.14 -2.78 19.15
C GLY A 54 -4.58 -3.20 18.81
N ASN A 55 -4.98 -3.22 17.53
CA ASN A 55 -6.31 -3.64 17.11
C ASN A 55 -6.38 -5.15 16.89
N VAL A 56 -7.56 -5.73 17.11
CA VAL A 56 -7.86 -7.12 16.73
C VAL A 56 -8.06 -7.18 15.22
N TYR A 57 -7.54 -8.23 14.58
CA TYR A 57 -7.76 -8.46 13.16
C TYR A 57 -9.24 -8.74 12.86
N ASP A 58 -9.80 -7.98 11.92
CA ASP A 58 -11.10 -8.21 11.31
C ASP A 58 -10.94 -8.16 9.79
N ARG A 59 -11.35 -9.25 9.12
CA ARG A 59 -11.21 -9.41 7.67
C ARG A 59 -11.99 -8.36 6.88
N GLN A 60 -13.10 -7.85 7.41
CA GLN A 60 -13.99 -6.92 6.72
C GLN A 60 -13.64 -5.45 6.97
N THR A 61 -12.81 -5.17 7.97
CA THR A 61 -12.43 -3.81 8.33
C THR A 61 -11.16 -3.40 7.57
N PHE A 62 -11.30 -2.44 6.67
CA PHE A 62 -10.18 -1.86 5.92
C PHE A 62 -9.88 -0.44 6.41
N HIS A 63 -8.60 -0.09 6.42
CA HIS A 63 -8.15 1.25 6.81
C HIS A 63 -7.29 1.87 5.71
N PRO A 64 -7.39 3.20 5.49
CA PRO A 64 -6.52 3.89 4.54
C PRO A 64 -5.08 3.89 5.06
N LEU A 65 -4.12 3.66 4.17
CA LEU A 65 -2.70 3.75 4.46
C LEU A 65 -2.21 5.17 4.21
N GLN A 66 -1.35 5.66 5.09
CA GLN A 66 -0.78 6.99 4.98
C GLN A 66 0.33 7.01 3.93
N TRP A 67 0.25 7.96 2.99
CA TRP A 67 1.36 8.24 2.07
C TRP A 67 2.49 8.98 2.77
N HIS A 68 3.71 8.51 2.52
CA HIS A 68 4.95 9.12 2.92
C HIS A 68 5.65 9.71 1.70
N ASN A 69 6.10 10.96 1.82
CA ASN A 69 6.93 11.62 0.82
C ASN A 69 8.32 11.86 1.41
N PRO A 70 9.26 10.90 1.31
CA PRO A 70 10.55 11.00 1.97
C PRO A 70 11.44 12.12 1.41
N THR A 71 11.31 12.45 0.12
CA THR A 71 12.11 13.50 -0.53
C THR A 71 11.46 14.88 -0.47
N GLY A 72 10.17 14.95 -0.11
CA GLY A 72 9.39 16.18 -0.12
C GLY A 72 9.15 16.76 -1.51
N ARG A 73 9.60 16.07 -2.57
CA ARG A 73 9.43 16.51 -3.96
C ARG A 73 7.98 16.38 -4.38
N GLU A 74 7.56 17.22 -5.32
CA GLU A 74 6.19 17.15 -5.87
C GLU A 74 5.97 15.85 -6.64
N GLU A 75 7.01 15.39 -7.35
CA GLU A 75 7.02 14.14 -8.11
C GLU A 75 6.66 12.93 -7.23
N ASP A 76 5.66 12.14 -7.65
CA ASP A 76 5.17 10.98 -6.91
C ASP A 76 6.12 9.77 -6.94
N SER A 77 7.26 9.86 -7.62
CA SER A 77 8.19 8.76 -7.90
C SER A 77 8.74 8.10 -6.63
N ASP A 78 8.93 8.89 -5.58
CA ASP A 78 9.44 8.42 -4.28
C ASP A 78 8.35 8.22 -3.23
N LYS A 79 7.09 8.55 -3.53
CA LYS A 79 5.98 8.42 -2.58
C LYS A 79 5.60 6.96 -2.40
N PHE A 80 5.37 6.57 -1.15
CA PHE A 80 4.91 5.22 -0.82
C PHE A 80 4.03 5.25 0.43
N CYS A 81 3.08 4.34 0.51
CA CYS A 81 2.48 3.96 1.79
C CYS A 81 2.99 2.57 2.17
N LYS A 82 2.91 2.21 3.46
CA LYS A 82 3.54 0.97 3.93
C LYS A 82 2.77 0.20 4.98
N LEU A 83 3.13 -1.08 5.11
CA LEU A 83 2.77 -1.98 6.19
C LEU A 83 4.04 -2.60 6.79
N ASP A 84 4.17 -2.53 8.12
CA ASP A 84 5.16 -3.31 8.87
C ASP A 84 4.54 -4.67 9.23
N LEU A 85 4.97 -5.75 8.56
CA LEU A 85 4.36 -7.08 8.65
C LEU A 85 4.79 -7.81 9.93
N LYS A 86 4.22 -7.44 11.06
CA LYS A 86 4.52 -7.96 12.40
C LYS A 86 3.83 -9.28 12.74
N ILE A 87 2.74 -9.63 12.05
CA ILE A 87 1.99 -10.87 12.31
C ILE A 87 1.81 -11.70 11.03
N ALA A 88 1.78 -13.03 11.19
CA ALA A 88 1.45 -13.94 10.11
C ALA A 88 -0.06 -13.98 9.85
N GLY A 89 -0.46 -14.11 8.58
CA GLY A 89 -1.86 -14.19 8.19
C GLY A 89 -2.08 -13.96 6.70
N SER A 90 -3.34 -13.97 6.29
CA SER A 90 -3.77 -13.64 4.93
C SER A 90 -4.53 -12.32 4.96
N PHE A 91 -3.91 -11.29 4.39
CA PHE A 91 -4.45 -9.93 4.37
C PHE A 91 -4.76 -9.51 2.93
N GLN A 92 -5.61 -8.51 2.79
CA GLN A 92 -6.07 -7.97 1.52
C GLN A 92 -5.80 -6.47 1.48
N TYR A 93 -5.64 -5.97 0.25
CA TYR A 93 -5.60 -4.55 -0.03
C TYR A 93 -6.45 -4.25 -1.27
N HIS A 94 -6.89 -3.00 -1.39
CA HIS A 94 -7.44 -2.43 -2.62
C HIS A 94 -7.04 -0.95 -2.67
N PHE A 95 -7.24 -0.28 -3.81
CA PHE A 95 -7.03 1.15 -3.90
C PHE A 95 -8.12 1.82 -4.72
N MET A 96 -8.39 3.09 -4.43
CA MET A 96 -9.35 3.92 -5.13
C MET A 96 -8.63 5.12 -5.74
N GLN A 97 -9.05 5.52 -6.95
CA GLN A 97 -8.60 6.73 -7.62
C GLN A 97 -9.70 7.78 -7.46
N TYR A 98 -9.35 8.99 -7.02
CA TYR A 98 -10.28 10.12 -7.09
C TYR A 98 -10.10 10.82 -8.43
N GLU A 99 -11.16 10.83 -9.24
CA GLU A 99 -11.20 11.69 -10.41
C GLU A 99 -11.57 13.11 -9.95
N GLN A 100 -10.69 14.08 -10.17
CA GLN A 100 -11.09 15.47 -10.10
C GLN A 100 -12.02 15.75 -11.28
N ILE A 101 -13.33 15.78 -11.01
CA ILE A 101 -14.28 16.35 -11.96
C ILE A 101 -13.91 17.83 -12.09
N GLN A 102 -13.30 18.21 -13.22
CA GLN A 102 -13.16 19.59 -13.62
C GLN A 102 -14.57 20.16 -13.78
N SER A 103 -15.03 20.93 -12.79
CA SER A 103 -16.19 21.79 -12.93
C SER A 103 -15.95 22.76 -14.08
N ILE A 104 -16.73 22.60 -15.16
CA ILE A 104 -16.79 23.50 -16.32
C ILE A 104 -17.38 24.84 -15.90
#